data_AF-A0A821QTL9-F1
#
_entry.id   AF-A0A821QTL9-F1
#
_cell.length_a   1.000
_cell.length_b   1.000
_cell.length_c   1.000
_cell.angle_alpha   90.00
_cell.angle_beta   90.00
_cell.angle_gamma   90.00
#
_symmetry.space_group_name_H-M   'P 1'
#
loop_
_entity.id
_entity.type
_entity.pdbx_description
1 polymer ?
#
loop_
_entity_poly.entity_id
_entity_poly.type
_entity_poly.pdbx_seq_one_letter_code
_entity_poly.pdbx_strand_id
1 'polypeptide(L)'
;MAFDKDYKLCGYEGQIRNFGLTFDPSTDVERQGTIYLICNVTQTFCFGTLQQYSSVDECEQYLMTNVSYGSYDRGDQGNVACRSIHAYFVSLFPSVHCSHVGPTGGGACTDKTIDFYYNQPNFLGCACKQ
;
A
#
# COMPACT_ATOMS: atom_id res chain seq x y z
N MET A 1 6.49 9.97 -5.95
CA MET A 1 5.02 9.79 -5.77
C MET A 1 4.40 11.17 -5.76
N ALA A 2 3.24 11.37 -6.39
CA ALA A 2 2.51 12.63 -6.31
C ALA A 2 1.37 12.50 -5.28
N PHE A 3 1.30 13.45 -4.36
CA PHE A 3 0.27 13.51 -3.33
C PHE A 3 -0.53 14.80 -3.47
N ASP A 4 -1.83 14.74 -3.18
CA ASP A 4 -2.66 15.93 -3.09
C ASP A 4 -2.42 16.69 -1.77
N LYS A 5 -3.12 17.82 -1.59
CA LYS A 5 -3.04 18.64 -0.38
C LYS A 5 -3.51 17.93 0.90
N ASP A 6 -4.20 16.80 0.76
CA ASP A 6 -4.73 15.98 1.84
C ASP A 6 -3.87 14.71 2.03
N TYR A 7 -2.66 14.68 1.45
CA TYR A 7 -1.68 13.59 1.49
C TYR A 7 -2.16 12.27 0.87
N LYS A 8 -3.15 12.33 -0.02
CA LYS A 8 -3.61 11.15 -0.76
C LYS A 8 -2.77 10.96 -2.00
N LEU A 9 -2.40 9.71 -2.27
CA LEU A 9 -1.65 9.35 -3.48
C LEU A 9 -2.50 9.64 -4.71
N CYS A 10 -2.08 10.58 -5.55
CA CYS A 10 -2.78 11.01 -6.76
C CYS A 10 -1.98 10.72 -8.05
N GLY A 11 -0.74 10.27 -7.91
CA GLY A 11 0.07 9.71 -9.00
C GLY A 11 1.21 8.86 -8.48
N TYR A 12 1.51 7.77 -9.18
CA TYR A 12 2.72 6.98 -8.92
C TYR A 12 3.86 7.54 -9.78
N GLU A 13 5.04 7.68 -9.19
CA GLU A 13 6.23 8.14 -9.92
C GLU A 13 7.00 6.92 -10.46
N GLY A 14 7.75 7.10 -11.56
CA GLY A 14 8.55 6.03 -12.16
C GLY A 14 9.53 5.36 -11.20
N GLN A 15 9.93 6.03 -10.11
CA GLN A 15 10.76 5.42 -9.06
C GLN A 15 10.06 4.30 -8.29
N ILE A 16 8.73 4.26 -8.20
CA ILE A 16 8.03 3.09 -7.64
C ILE A 16 8.14 1.90 -8.59
N ARG A 17 8.07 2.13 -9.91
CA ARG A 17 8.33 1.06 -10.89
C ARG A 17 9.75 0.53 -10.76
N ASN A 18 10.72 1.38 -10.40
CA ASN A 18 12.08 0.94 -10.12
C ASN A 18 12.15 -0.02 -8.91
N PHE A 19 11.25 0.06 -7.92
CA PHE A 19 11.20 -0.97 -6.88
C PHE A 19 10.91 -2.35 -7.47
N GLY A 20 10.05 -2.44 -8.49
CA GLY A 20 9.82 -3.67 -9.26
C GLY A 20 11.01 -4.13 -10.12
N LEU A 21 12.04 -3.29 -10.29
CA LEU A 21 13.29 -3.65 -10.97
C LEU A 21 14.36 -4.16 -9.99
N THR A 22 14.24 -3.83 -8.70
CA THR A 22 15.15 -4.26 -7.63
C THR A 22 14.57 -5.36 -6.73
N PHE A 23 13.25 -5.52 -6.75
CA PHE A 23 12.49 -6.54 -6.03
C PHE A 23 11.52 -7.19 -7.02
N ASP A 24 11.65 -8.50 -7.25
CA ASP A 24 10.72 -9.31 -8.03
C ASP A 24 9.88 -10.17 -7.09
N PRO A 25 8.73 -9.64 -6.70
CA PRO A 25 8.08 -10.19 -5.55
C PRO A 25 7.12 -11.33 -5.95
N SER A 26 7.32 -11.86 -7.16
CA SER A 26 6.78 -13.14 -7.63
C SER A 26 7.52 -14.34 -7.05
N THR A 27 8.70 -14.14 -6.46
CA THR A 27 9.43 -15.20 -5.74
C THR A 27 8.90 -15.38 -4.32
N ASP A 28 8.76 -16.62 -3.86
CA ASP A 28 8.21 -16.93 -2.53
C ASP A 28 9.02 -16.31 -1.38
N VAL A 29 10.35 -16.22 -1.54
CA VAL A 29 11.25 -15.65 -0.52
C VAL A 29 11.03 -14.15 -0.38
N GLU A 30 11.00 -13.41 -1.48
CA GLU A 30 10.78 -11.95 -1.44
C GLU A 30 9.35 -11.62 -1.00
N ARG A 31 8.39 -12.49 -1.35
CA ARG A 31 7.01 -12.39 -0.86
C ARG A 31 6.93 -12.51 0.66
N GLN A 32 7.55 -13.53 1.24
CA GLN A 32 7.57 -13.72 2.69
C GLN A 32 8.28 -12.56 3.40
N GLY A 33 9.44 -12.14 2.91
CA GLY A 33 10.19 -11.02 3.49
C GLY A 33 9.41 -9.69 3.48
N THR A 34 8.69 -9.42 2.38
CA THR A 34 7.86 -8.21 2.28
C THR A 34 6.66 -8.25 3.22
N ILE A 35 5.97 -9.39 3.31
CA ILE A 35 4.84 -9.56 4.23
C ILE A 35 5.31 -9.41 5.68
N TYR A 36 6.43 -10.03 6.05
CA TYR A 36 7.04 -9.88 7.37
C TYR A 36 7.32 -8.41 7.71
N LEU A 37 7.91 -7.66 6.77
CA LEU A 37 8.17 -6.22 6.94
C LEU A 37 6.88 -5.42 7.18
N ILE A 38 5.85 -5.63 6.35
CA ILE A 38 4.55 -4.96 6.50
C ILE A 38 3.98 -5.23 7.89
N CYS A 39 3.96 -6.49 8.32
CA CYS A 39 3.33 -6.88 9.57
C CYS A 39 4.08 -6.36 10.81
N ASN A 40 5.41 -6.38 10.79
CA ASN A 40 6.21 -5.82 11.88
C ASN A 40 6.05 -4.30 12.00
N VAL A 41 6.11 -3.57 10.88
CA VAL A 41 5.91 -2.12 10.89
C VAL A 41 4.49 -1.77 11.34
N THR A 42 3.49 -2.49 10.84
CA THR A 42 2.09 -2.29 11.23
C THR A 42 1.92 -2.51 12.73
N GLN A 43 2.43 -3.61 13.29
CA GLN A 43 2.30 -3.89 14.71
C GLN A 43 3.03 -2.87 15.60
N THR A 44 4.16 -2.35 15.12
CA THR A 44 5.00 -1.39 15.86
C THR A 44 4.35 -0.01 15.98
N PHE A 45 3.73 0.48 14.90
CA PHE A 45 3.28 1.88 14.79
C PHE A 45 1.76 2.04 14.74
N CYS A 46 1.00 0.99 14.42
CA CYS A 46 -0.45 1.01 14.35
C CYS A 46 -1.05 0.36 15.60
N PHE A 47 -1.21 1.14 16.67
CA PHE A 47 -1.76 0.70 17.95
C PHE A 47 -2.94 1.58 18.40
N GLY A 48 -3.66 1.15 19.43
CA GLY A 48 -4.84 1.85 19.94
C GLY A 48 -5.92 1.95 18.85
N THR A 49 -6.42 3.16 18.60
CA THR A 49 -7.45 3.39 17.56
C THR A 49 -6.94 3.18 16.13
N LEU A 50 -5.63 3.07 15.93
CA LEU A 50 -5.02 2.80 14.63
C LEU A 50 -4.70 1.32 14.42
N GLN A 51 -4.98 0.45 15.39
CA GLN A 51 -4.71 -0.98 15.28
C GLN A 51 -5.40 -1.60 14.08
N GLN A 52 -4.65 -2.38 13.29
CA GLN A 52 -5.14 -3.04 12.08
C GLN A 52 -5.25 -4.56 12.22
N TYR A 53 -4.34 -5.14 12.98
CA TYR A 53 -4.26 -6.57 13.26
C TYR A 53 -4.08 -6.77 14.76
N SER A 54 -4.57 -7.90 15.24
CA SER A 54 -4.43 -8.37 16.62
C SER A 54 -3.00 -8.80 16.95
N SER A 55 -2.25 -9.31 15.97
CA SER A 55 -0.85 -9.70 16.10
C SER A 55 -0.12 -9.69 14.76
N VAL A 56 1.22 -9.83 14.80
CA VAL A 56 2.05 -10.05 13.60
C VAL A 56 1.63 -11.33 12.89
N ASP A 57 1.45 -12.44 13.62
CA ASP A 57 1.06 -13.73 13.04
C ASP A 57 -0.28 -13.66 12.30
N GLU A 58 -1.27 -12.95 12.86
CA GLU A 58 -2.56 -12.77 12.20
C GLU A 58 -2.43 -11.93 10.92
N CYS A 59 -1.62 -10.87 10.96
CA CYS A 59 -1.31 -10.07 9.77
C CYS A 59 -0.67 -10.93 8.68
N GLU A 60 0.34 -11.74 9.02
CA GLU A 60 1.03 -12.57 8.04
C GLU A 60 0.10 -13.61 7.43
N GLN A 61 -0.68 -14.31 8.27
CA GLN A 61 -1.68 -15.27 7.79
C GLN A 61 -2.68 -14.62 6.84
N TYR A 62 -3.22 -13.46 7.21
CA TYR A 62 -4.17 -12.73 6.35
C TYR A 62 -3.54 -12.33 5.02
N LEU A 63 -2.35 -11.71 5.03
CA LEU A 63 -1.68 -11.27 3.80
C LEU A 63 -1.22 -12.44 2.91
N MET A 64 -0.86 -13.58 3.50
CA MET A 64 -0.48 -14.77 2.74
C MET A 64 -1.67 -15.47 2.08
N THR A 65 -2.86 -15.42 2.69
CA THR A 65 -4.01 -16.24 2.28
C THR A 65 -5.12 -15.46 1.59
N ASN A 66 -5.35 -14.20 1.98
CA ASN A 66 -6.49 -13.40 1.51
C ASN A 66 -6.11 -12.30 0.53
N VAL A 67 -4.84 -11.91 0.48
CA VAL A 67 -4.39 -10.79 -0.33
C VAL A 67 -3.50 -11.28 -1.45
N SER A 68 -3.87 -10.96 -2.69
CA SER A 68 -3.01 -11.25 -3.84
C SER A 68 -1.70 -10.49 -3.70
N TYR A 69 -0.59 -11.09 -4.13
CA TYR A 69 0.69 -10.40 -4.00
C TYR A 69 0.76 -9.16 -4.90
N GLY A 70 0.35 -9.33 -6.16
CA GLY A 70 0.34 -8.27 -7.17
C GLY A 70 1.73 -7.93 -7.69
N SER A 71 1.87 -6.74 -8.27
CA SER A 71 3.13 -6.20 -8.75
C SER A 71 3.17 -4.69 -8.54
N TYR A 72 4.37 -4.11 -8.55
CA TYR A 72 4.55 -2.66 -8.41
C TYR A 72 3.96 -1.86 -9.59
N ASP A 73 3.71 -2.48 -10.75
CA ASP A 73 2.97 -1.86 -11.86
C ASP A 73 1.48 -1.62 -11.53
N ARG A 74 0.98 -2.32 -10.51
CA ARG A 74 -0.37 -2.23 -9.96
C ARG A 74 -0.32 -1.92 -8.46
N GLY A 75 0.64 -1.08 -8.05
CA GLY A 75 0.89 -0.68 -6.65
C GLY A 75 -0.18 0.23 -6.04
N ASP A 76 -1.32 0.41 -6.69
CA ASP A 76 -2.50 1.15 -6.23
C ASP A 76 -3.73 0.25 -6.05
N GLN A 77 -3.58 -1.07 -6.23
CA GLN A 77 -4.64 -2.07 -6.12
C GLN A 77 -4.68 -2.74 -4.74
N GLY A 78 -5.66 -3.62 -4.53
CA GLY A 78 -5.84 -4.42 -3.30
C GLY A 78 -4.83 -5.56 -3.17
N ASN A 79 -3.53 -5.26 -3.21
CA ASN A 79 -2.47 -6.26 -3.20
C ASN A 79 -1.35 -5.93 -2.21
N VAL A 80 -0.47 -6.91 -1.97
CA VAL A 80 0.67 -6.78 -1.05
C VAL A 80 1.65 -5.69 -1.52
N ALA A 81 1.87 -5.53 -2.83
CA ALA A 81 2.74 -4.48 -3.35
C ALA A 81 2.26 -3.05 -3.02
N CYS A 82 0.95 -2.78 -3.05
CA CYS A 82 0.41 -1.51 -2.58
C CYS A 82 0.66 -1.32 -1.08
N ARG A 83 0.46 -2.38 -0.30
CA ARG A 83 0.63 -2.36 1.15
C ARG A 83 2.08 -2.16 1.56
N SER A 84 3.04 -2.72 0.82
CA SER A 84 4.47 -2.51 1.08
C SER A 84 4.86 -1.04 0.89
N ILE A 85 4.34 -0.38 -0.14
CA ILE A 85 4.52 1.06 -0.35
C ILE A 85 4.02 1.84 0.86
N HIS A 86 2.80 1.56 1.33
CA HIS A 86 2.23 2.28 2.47
C HIS A 86 2.91 1.96 3.80
N ALA A 87 3.46 0.75 3.97
CA ALA A 87 4.21 0.39 5.16
C ALA A 87 5.43 1.31 5.39
N TYR A 88 6.12 1.73 4.33
CA TYR A 88 7.26 2.67 4.47
C TYR A 88 6.89 4.02 5.09
N PHE A 89 5.62 4.45 4.97
CA PHE A 89 5.16 5.73 5.47
C PHE A 89 4.42 5.65 6.81
N VAL A 90 4.12 4.44 7.28
CA VAL A 90 3.42 4.22 8.56
C VAL A 90 4.16 4.86 9.73
N SER A 91 5.50 4.82 9.77
CA SER A 91 6.29 5.43 10.84
C SER A 91 6.30 6.96 10.81
N LEU A 92 6.01 7.58 9.65
CA LEU A 92 6.00 9.02 9.47
C LEU A 92 4.61 9.61 9.76
N PHE A 93 3.55 8.98 9.23
CA PHE A 93 2.17 9.44 9.38
C PHE A 93 1.21 8.27 9.66
N PRO A 94 1.25 7.68 10.87
CA PRO A 94 0.45 6.50 11.20
C PRO A 94 -1.06 6.72 10.99
N SER A 95 -1.58 7.90 11.34
CA SER A 95 -3.00 8.23 11.24
C SER A 95 -3.54 8.22 9.80
N VAL A 96 -2.66 8.40 8.81
CA VAL A 96 -3.01 8.37 7.39
C VAL A 96 -2.79 6.98 6.80
N HIS A 97 -1.72 6.29 7.18
CA HIS A 97 -1.27 5.10 6.47
C HIS A 97 -1.57 3.76 7.15
N CYS A 98 -1.91 3.74 8.44
CA CYS A 98 -2.25 2.49 9.13
C CYS A 98 -3.45 1.80 8.48
N SER A 99 -4.52 2.54 8.14
CA SER A 99 -5.69 1.94 7.48
C SER A 99 -5.35 1.31 6.12
N HIS A 100 -4.33 1.81 5.43
CA HIS A 100 -3.93 1.33 4.09
C HIS A 100 -3.21 -0.03 4.13
N VAL A 101 -2.54 -0.36 5.23
CA VAL A 101 -1.84 -1.64 5.41
C VAL A 101 -2.71 -2.73 6.07
N GLY A 102 -3.87 -2.35 6.64
CA GLY A 102 -4.81 -3.25 7.31
C GLY A 102 -5.81 -3.96 6.38
N PRO A 103 -6.64 -4.89 6.89
CA PRO A 103 -7.47 -5.79 6.07
C PRO A 103 -8.31 -5.09 5.00
N THR A 104 -8.89 -3.93 5.33
CA THR A 104 -9.76 -3.16 4.42
C THR A 104 -9.00 -2.43 3.31
N GLY A 105 -7.69 -2.26 3.45
CA GLY A 105 -6.85 -1.46 2.56
C GLY A 105 -7.13 0.04 2.64
N GLY A 106 -8.00 0.49 3.55
CA GLY A 106 -8.28 1.89 3.85
C GLY A 106 -8.68 2.74 2.63
N GLY A 107 -9.22 2.12 1.59
CA GLY A 107 -9.54 2.76 0.31
C GLY A 107 -8.34 3.05 -0.60
N ALA A 108 -7.12 3.08 -0.07
CA ALA A 108 -5.90 3.24 -0.85
C ALA A 108 -5.50 1.93 -1.53
N CYS A 109 -5.37 0.84 -0.77
CA CYS A 109 -5.04 -0.49 -1.29
C CYS A 109 -6.29 -1.35 -1.45
N THR A 110 -7.13 -0.93 -2.39
CA THR A 110 -8.35 -1.63 -2.81
C THR A 110 -8.37 -1.75 -4.32
N ASP A 111 -9.06 -2.77 -4.84
CA ASP A 111 -9.15 -2.98 -6.27
C ASP A 111 -9.94 -1.85 -6.94
N LYS A 112 -9.30 -1.22 -7.93
CA LYS A 112 -9.84 -0.07 -8.66
C LYS A 112 -10.25 -0.50 -10.06
N THR A 113 -11.49 -0.21 -10.40
CA THR A 113 -12.00 -0.40 -11.77
C THR A 113 -11.49 0.69 -12.69
N ILE A 114 -11.66 0.50 -14.00
CA ILE A 114 -11.33 1.55 -14.96
C ILE A 114 -12.14 2.84 -14.71
N ASP A 115 -13.42 2.70 -14.36
CA ASP A 115 -14.31 3.81 -14.03
C ASP A 115 -13.83 4.63 -12.82
N PHE A 116 -13.16 3.98 -11.86
CA PHE A 116 -12.56 4.69 -10.73
C PHE A 116 -11.62 5.79 -11.21
N TYR A 117 -10.79 5.54 -12.23
CA TYR A 117 -9.82 6.52 -12.74
C TYR A 117 -10.46 7.63 -13.55
N TYR A 118 -11.45 7.31 -14.39
CA TYR A 118 -12.12 8.30 -15.24
C TYR A 118 -13.05 9.22 -14.45
N ASN A 119 -13.55 8.77 -13.30
CA ASN A 119 -14.45 9.54 -12.45
C ASN A 119 -13.75 10.25 -11.29
N GLN A 120 -12.42 10.27 -11.23
CA GLN A 120 -11.71 11.08 -10.23
C GLN A 120 -11.80 12.58 -10.59
N PRO A 121 -12.51 13.41 -9.80
CA PRO A 121 -12.45 14.85 -9.99
C PRO A 121 -11.01 15.30 -9.68
N ASN A 122 -10.28 15.77 -10.69
CA ASN A 122 -8.90 16.29 -10.62
C ASN A 122 -7.73 15.32 -10.83
N PHE A 123 -7.89 14.20 -11.55
CA PHE A 123 -6.71 13.41 -11.98
C PHE A 123 -5.63 14.28 -12.66
N LEU A 124 -6.04 15.20 -13.55
CA LEU A 124 -5.16 16.16 -14.22
C LEU A 124 -4.63 17.28 -13.30
N GLY A 125 -5.35 17.63 -12.23
CA GLY A 125 -4.96 18.69 -11.29
C GLY A 125 -3.78 18.30 -10.40
N CYS A 126 -3.49 17.01 -10.27
CA CYS A 126 -2.33 16.46 -9.56
C CYS A 126 -1.15 16.13 -10.50
N ALA A 127 -1.42 15.55 -11.68
CA ALA A 127 -0.37 15.09 -12.58
C ALA A 127 0.37 16.22 -13.31
N CYS A 128 -0.21 17.42 -13.38
CA CYS A 128 0.31 18.55 -14.15
C CYS A 128 0.24 19.89 -13.39
N LYS A 129 0.69 19.95 -12.14
CA LYS A 129 1.22 21.23 -11.65
C LYS A 129 2.61 21.41 -12.24
N GLN A 130 2.66 22.17 -13.35
CA GLN A 130 3.87 22.87 -13.79
C GLN A 130 4.33 23.82 -12.69
#